data_AF-A0A349KYJ8-F1
#
_entry.id   AF-A0A349KYJ8-F1
#
_cell.length_a   1.000
_cell.length_b   1.000
_cell.length_c   1.000
_cell.angle_alpha   90.00
_cell.angle_beta   90.00
_cell.angle_gamma   90.00
#
_symmetry.space_group_name_H-M   'P 1'
#
loop_
_entity.id
_entity.type
_entity.pdbx_description
1 polymer ?
#
loop_
_entity_poly.entity_id
_entity_poly.type
_entity_poly.pdbx_seq_one_letter_code
_entity_poly.pdbx_strand_id
1 'polypeptide(L)'
;MEAPLTRCADRILARAQRRLLRRGRRLDGADPRLRHRVRIAAKKMRYATEFFSSLYPRKGGDAYIAHLSALQDELGYWNDTVVGDGLLLELSRQRGDLAAEAGYARGYLASVRKNEDERLRQLWAEVASPRPPRH
;
A
#
# COMPACT_ATOMS: atom_id res chain seq x y z
N MET A 1 33.36 -4.42 -12.95
CA MET A 1 33.37 -5.41 -11.84
C MET A 1 32.08 -5.34 -10.99
N GLU A 2 30.91 -5.03 -11.57
CA GLU A 2 29.64 -4.85 -10.81
C GLU A 2 28.74 -6.10 -10.74
N ALA A 3 29.08 -7.16 -11.47
CA ALA A 3 28.23 -8.33 -11.68
C ALA A 3 27.69 -9.05 -10.41
N PRO A 4 28.40 -9.09 -9.26
CA PRO A 4 27.85 -9.70 -8.04
C PRO A 4 26.74 -8.87 -7.37
N LEU A 5 26.88 -7.55 -7.37
CA LEU A 5 25.95 -6.63 -6.71
C LEU A 5 24.62 -6.54 -7.46
N THR A 6 24.67 -6.46 -8.79
CA THR A 6 23.48 -6.43 -9.65
C THR A 6 22.71 -7.74 -9.60
N ARG A 7 23.38 -8.90 -9.60
CA ARG A 7 22.73 -10.20 -9.37
C ARG A 7 22.07 -10.30 -7.99
N CYS A 8 22.69 -9.73 -6.96
CA CYS A 8 22.09 -9.69 -5.62
C CYS A 8 20.84 -8.81 -5.59
N ALA A 9 20.92 -7.61 -6.20
CA ALA A 9 19.81 -6.67 -6.34
C ALA A 9 18.63 -7.30 -7.09
N ASP A 10 18.88 -7.93 -8.23
CA ASP A 10 17.86 -8.64 -9.02
C ASP A 10 17.14 -9.70 -8.19
N ARG A 11 17.89 -10.48 -7.41
CA ARG A 11 17.32 -11.52 -6.55
C ARG A 11 16.45 -10.94 -5.44
N ILE A 12 16.87 -9.84 -4.82
CA ILE A 12 16.11 -9.14 -3.77
C ILE A 12 14.83 -8.53 -4.35
N LEU A 13 14.93 -7.80 -5.46
CA LEU A 13 13.80 -7.19 -6.15
C LEU A 13 12.80 -8.24 -6.63
N ALA A 14 13.26 -9.33 -7.26
CA ALA A 14 12.40 -10.43 -7.68
C ALA A 14 11.69 -11.12 -6.50
N ARG A 15 12.37 -11.25 -5.35
CA ARG A 15 11.76 -11.82 -4.13
C ARG A 15 10.69 -10.87 -3.56
N ALA A 16 10.98 -9.58 -3.49
CA ALA A 16 10.06 -8.56 -3.00
C ALA A 16 8.82 -8.46 -3.92
N GLN A 17 9.01 -8.41 -5.23
CA GLN A 17 7.93 -8.39 -6.22
C GLN A 17 7.04 -9.65 -6.11
N ARG A 18 7.63 -10.85 -6.07
CA ARG A 18 6.86 -12.10 -5.88
C ARG A 18 6.04 -12.07 -4.58
N ARG A 19 6.57 -11.47 -3.51
CA ARG A 19 5.84 -11.34 -2.23
C ARG A 19 4.70 -10.34 -2.34
N LEU A 20 4.91 -9.22 -3.02
CA LEU A 20 3.87 -8.22 -3.30
C LEU A 20 2.74 -8.82 -4.14
N LEU A 21 3.07 -9.38 -5.31
CA LEU A 21 2.12 -10.02 -6.23
C LEU A 21 1.30 -11.09 -5.52
N ARG A 22 1.92 -12.02 -4.79
CA ARG A 22 1.20 -13.07 -4.06
C ARG A 22 0.20 -12.53 -3.04
N ARG A 23 0.53 -11.42 -2.37
CA ARG A 23 -0.33 -10.84 -1.34
C ARG A 23 -1.46 -9.99 -1.91
N GLY A 24 -1.23 -9.31 -3.04
CA GLY A 24 -2.25 -8.49 -3.68
C GLY A 24 -3.19 -9.23 -4.64
N ARG A 25 -3.01 -10.54 -4.88
CA ARG A 25 -3.93 -11.33 -5.74
C ARG A 25 -5.40 -11.24 -5.36
N ARG A 26 -5.69 -11.00 -4.08
CA ARG A 26 -7.06 -10.90 -3.53
C ARG A 26 -7.26 -9.57 -2.82
N LEU A 27 -6.71 -8.49 -3.38
CA LEU A 27 -6.77 -7.17 -2.77
C LEU A 27 -8.16 -6.52 -2.89
N ASP A 28 -8.88 -6.85 -3.95
CA ASP A 28 -10.26 -6.43 -4.16
C ASP A 28 -11.19 -7.04 -3.09
N GLY A 29 -11.92 -6.19 -2.37
CA GLY A 29 -12.77 -6.61 -1.25
C GLY A 29 -12.01 -7.23 -0.06
N ALA A 30 -10.70 -7.01 0.03
CA ALA A 30 -9.86 -7.57 1.09
C ALA A 30 -10.20 -7.03 2.49
N ASP A 31 -10.08 -7.88 3.50
CA ASP A 31 -10.13 -7.44 4.89
C ASP A 31 -8.95 -6.49 5.24
N PRO A 32 -9.07 -5.67 6.31
CA PRO A 32 -8.00 -4.76 6.72
C PRO A 32 -6.65 -5.43 6.99
N ARG A 33 -6.64 -6.68 7.49
CA ARG A 33 -5.40 -7.42 7.77
C ARG A 33 -4.68 -7.79 6.48
N LEU A 34 -5.40 -8.20 5.44
CA LEU A 34 -4.83 -8.50 4.13
C LEU A 34 -4.31 -7.21 3.47
N ARG A 35 -5.08 -6.13 3.47
CA ARG A 35 -4.65 -4.80 2.97
C ARG A 35 -3.37 -4.33 3.67
N HIS A 36 -3.30 -4.47 5.00
CA HIS A 36 -2.10 -4.14 5.77
C HIS A 36 -0.87 -4.99 5.37
N ARG A 37 -1.06 -6.30 5.12
CA ARG A 37 0.04 -7.18 4.64
C ARG A 37 0.54 -6.79 3.25
N VAL A 38 -0.35 -6.30 2.38
CA VAL A 38 0.01 -5.77 1.06
C VAL A 38 0.79 -4.47 1.21
N ARG A 39 0.33 -3.54 2.06
CA ARG A 39 1.03 -2.27 2.36
C ARG A 39 2.47 -2.50 2.80
N ILE A 40 2.69 -3.45 3.72
CA ILE A 40 4.05 -3.83 4.16
C ILE A 40 4.88 -4.36 2.99
N ALA A 41 4.29 -5.18 2.10
CA ALA A 41 5.02 -5.72 0.96
C ALA A 41 5.37 -4.63 -0.07
N ALA A 42 4.45 -3.69 -0.33
CA ALA A 42 4.67 -2.56 -1.22
C ALA A 42 5.79 -1.65 -0.68
N LYS A 43 5.77 -1.33 0.62
CA LYS A 43 6.82 -0.57 1.29
C LYS A 43 8.20 -1.24 1.16
N LYS A 44 8.27 -2.55 1.38
CA LYS A 44 9.52 -3.32 1.19
C LYS A 44 9.99 -3.32 -0.27
N MET A 45 9.07 -3.39 -1.22
CA MET A 45 9.42 -3.32 -2.64
C MET A 45 9.97 -1.93 -2.98
N ARG A 46 9.29 -0.86 -2.55
CA ARG A 46 9.73 0.52 -2.79
C ARG A 46 11.13 0.77 -2.23
N TYR A 47 11.37 0.40 -0.97
CA TYR A 47 12.67 0.58 -0.34
C TYR A 47 13.78 -0.21 -1.02
N ALA A 48 13.50 -1.41 -1.51
CA ALA A 48 14.48 -2.16 -2.30
C ALA A 48 14.77 -1.45 -3.63
N THR A 49 13.75 -0.95 -4.33
CA THR A 49 13.92 -0.21 -5.59
C THR A 49 14.68 1.09 -5.39
N GLU A 50 14.38 1.86 -4.34
CA GLU A 50 15.10 3.09 -3.97
C GLU A 50 16.55 2.80 -3.63
N PHE A 51 16.81 1.77 -2.79
CA PHE A 51 18.15 1.39 -2.37
C PHE A 51 19.06 0.98 -3.54
N PHE A 52 18.51 0.23 -4.51
CA PHE A 52 19.27 -0.20 -5.69
C PHE A 52 19.09 0.72 -6.90
N SER A 53 18.47 1.89 -6.74
CA SER A 53 18.14 2.79 -7.87
C SER A 53 19.37 3.19 -8.69
N SER A 54 20.54 3.33 -8.07
CA SER A 54 21.80 3.65 -8.75
C SER A 54 22.33 2.52 -9.65
N LEU A 55 21.83 1.30 -9.51
CA LEU A 55 22.23 0.13 -10.30
C LEU A 55 21.37 -0.08 -11.56
N TYR A 56 20.31 0.72 -11.75
CA TYR A 56 19.37 0.56 -12.86
C TYR A 56 19.06 1.90 -13.55
N PRO A 57 18.56 1.88 -14.81
CA PRO A 57 18.17 3.11 -15.49
C PRO A 57 17.07 3.88 -14.74
N ARG A 58 17.32 5.17 -14.44
CA ARG A 58 16.42 6.05 -13.66
C ARG A 58 14.96 6.02 -14.11
N LYS A 59 14.70 6.14 -15.42
CA LYS A 59 13.34 6.28 -15.96
C LYS A 59 12.40 5.13 -15.57
N GLY A 60 12.89 3.89 -15.55
CA GLY A 60 12.08 2.72 -15.20
C GLY A 60 11.86 2.56 -13.70
N GLY A 61 12.86 2.91 -12.89
CA GLY A 61 12.78 2.88 -11.42
C GLY A 61 11.82 3.93 -10.87
N ASP A 62 11.91 5.17 -11.35
CA ASP A 62 11.13 6.31 -10.85
C ASP A 62 9.62 6.09 -11.08
N ALA A 63 9.22 5.64 -12.26
CA ALA A 63 7.82 5.33 -12.57
C ALA A 63 7.28 4.19 -11.68
N TYR A 64 8.08 3.15 -11.45
CA TYR A 64 7.67 2.04 -10.59
C TYR A 64 7.55 2.44 -9.12
N ILE A 65 8.45 3.30 -8.63
CA ILE A 65 8.39 3.90 -7.28
C ILE A 65 7.12 4.76 -7.14
N ALA A 66 6.75 5.51 -8.18
CA ALA A 66 5.52 6.31 -8.17
C ALA A 66 4.26 5.44 -8.01
N HIS A 67 4.12 4.37 -8.82
CA HIS A 67 2.99 3.43 -8.67
C HIS A 67 2.96 2.76 -7.28
N LEU A 68 4.13 2.37 -6.75
CA LEU A 68 4.22 1.79 -5.41
C LEU A 68 3.86 2.78 -4.30
N SER A 69 4.14 4.06 -4.49
CA SER A 69 3.78 5.12 -3.54
C SER A 69 2.27 5.37 -3.57
N ALA A 70 1.69 5.52 -4.75
CA ALA A 70 0.24 5.68 -4.90
C ALA A 70 -0.55 4.51 -4.28
N LEU A 71 -0.12 3.27 -4.52
CA LEU A 71 -0.72 2.09 -3.88
C LEU A 71 -0.55 2.10 -2.35
N GLN A 72 0.58 2.58 -1.83
CA GLN A 72 0.81 2.68 -0.39
C GLN A 72 -0.06 3.74 0.27
N ASP A 73 -0.23 4.89 -0.38
CA ASP A 73 -1.03 6.01 0.12
C ASP A 73 -2.49 5.60 0.21
N GLU A 74 -3.01 4.95 -0.83
CA GLU A 74 -4.37 4.39 -0.82
C GLU A 74 -4.54 3.38 0.32
N LEU A 75 -3.66 2.38 0.42
CA LEU A 75 -3.71 1.39 1.51
C LEU A 75 -3.51 1.99 2.91
N GLY A 76 -2.80 3.12 3.01
CA GLY A 76 -2.58 3.87 4.25
C GLY A 76 -3.83 4.58 4.70
N TYR A 77 -4.47 5.32 3.78
CA TYR A 77 -5.74 6.01 4.01
C TYR A 77 -6.82 5.08 4.59
N TRP A 78 -6.90 3.84 4.09
CA TRP A 78 -7.83 2.83 4.62
C TRP A 78 -7.52 2.39 6.03
N ASN A 79 -6.26 2.12 6.31
CA ASN A 79 -5.83 1.76 7.65
C ASN A 79 -6.17 2.88 8.64
N ASP A 80 -5.95 4.12 8.26
CA ASP A 80 -6.20 5.29 9.11
C ASP A 80 -7.70 5.51 9.34
N THR A 81 -8.54 5.25 8.33
CA THR A 81 -10.01 5.29 8.45
C THR A 81 -10.53 4.22 9.41
N VAL A 82 -10.01 2.98 9.33
CA VAL A 82 -10.39 1.88 10.23
C VAL A 82 -9.95 2.15 11.67
N VAL A 83 -8.72 2.64 11.85
CA VAL A 83 -8.19 3.01 13.17
C VAL A 83 -9.00 4.19 13.74
N GLY A 84 -9.29 5.21 12.92
CA GLY A 84 -10.09 6.36 13.30
C GLY A 84 -11.51 6.01 13.72
N ASP A 85 -12.19 5.12 12.99
CA ASP A 85 -13.52 4.62 13.39
C ASP A 85 -13.49 3.93 14.76
N GLY A 86 -12.46 3.11 15.01
CA GLY A 86 -12.26 2.44 16.29
C GLY A 86 -12.03 3.42 17.44
N LEU A 87 -11.18 4.43 17.24
CA LEU A 87 -10.91 5.47 18.24
C LEU A 87 -12.15 6.32 18.54
N LEU A 88 -12.95 6.67 17.53
CA LEU A 88 -14.20 7.42 17.71
C LEU A 88 -15.25 6.59 18.46
N LEU A 89 -15.33 5.28 18.20
CA LEU A 89 -16.22 4.38 18.94
C LEU A 89 -15.80 4.24 20.41
N GLU A 90 -14.49 4.17 20.67
CA GLU A 90 -13.97 4.15 22.04
C GLU A 90 -14.27 5.48 22.75
N LEU A 91 -14.03 6.61 22.08
CA LEU A 91 -14.34 7.94 22.59
C LEU A 91 -15.83 8.07 22.93
N SER A 92 -16.74 7.65 22.05
CA SER A 92 -18.18 7.73 22.32
C SER A 92 -18.62 6.91 23.54
N ARG A 93 -17.90 5.84 23.86
CA ARG A 93 -18.17 4.98 25.04
C ARG A 93 -17.62 5.58 26.32
N GLN A 94 -16.45 6.21 26.25
CA GLN A 94 -15.79 6.83 27.42
C GLN A 94 -16.35 8.22 27.73
N ARG A 95 -16.82 8.94 26.71
CA ARG A 95 -17.28 10.33 26.78
C ARG A 95 -18.66 10.45 26.15
N GLY A 96 -19.68 10.17 26.97
CA GLY A 96 -21.08 10.24 26.54
C GLY A 96 -21.50 11.65 26.06
N ASP A 97 -20.82 12.69 26.57
CA ASP A 97 -20.98 14.08 26.12
C ASP A 97 -20.50 14.33 24.69
N LEU A 98 -19.66 13.46 24.13
CA LEU A 98 -19.13 13.54 22.76
C LEU A 98 -19.71 12.46 21.83
N ALA A 99 -20.72 11.71 22.28
CA ALA A 99 -21.22 10.55 21.54
C ALA A 99 -21.88 10.95 20.21
N ALA A 100 -22.54 12.10 20.15
CA ALA A 100 -23.19 12.58 18.94
C ALA A 100 -22.17 13.01 17.87
N GLU A 101 -21.14 13.76 18.28
CA GLU A 101 -20.05 14.24 17.44
C GLU A 101 -19.21 13.07 16.92
N ALA A 102 -18.88 12.12 17.80
CA ALA A 102 -18.21 10.89 17.41
C ALA A 102 -19.05 10.08 16.42
N GLY A 103 -20.36 9.96 16.66
CA GLY A 103 -21.29 9.31 15.73
C GLY A 103 -21.32 9.96 14.34
N TYR A 104 -21.37 11.30 14.30
CA TYR A 104 -21.31 12.06 13.05
C TYR A 104 -19.99 11.83 12.29
N ALA A 105 -18.85 11.95 12.98
CA ALA A 105 -17.54 11.73 12.40
C ALA A 105 -17.39 10.30 11.83
N ARG A 106 -17.90 9.29 12.54
CA ARG A 106 -17.93 7.90 12.06
C ARG A 106 -18.80 7.73 10.82
N GLY A 107 -19.97 8.37 10.79
CA GLY A 107 -20.85 8.39 9.62
C GLY A 107 -20.17 9.00 8.39
N TYR A 108 -19.44 10.11 8.57
CA TYR A 108 -18.63 10.72 7.53
C TYR A 108 -17.54 9.78 7.03
N LEU A 109 -16.72 9.20 7.93
CA LEU A 109 -15.69 8.23 7.56
C LEU A 109 -16.26 7.02 6.79
N ALA A 110 -17.44 6.53 7.17
CA ALA A 110 -18.14 5.46 6.45
C ALA A 110 -18.59 5.88 5.04
N SER A 111 -18.99 7.15 4.85
CA SER A 111 -19.44 7.67 3.55
C SER A 111 -18.30 7.78 2.53
N VAL A 112 -17.10 8.18 2.96
CA VAL A 112 -15.93 8.31 2.07
C VAL A 112 -15.45 6.94 1.56
N ARG A 113 -15.91 5.83 2.16
CA ARG A 113 -15.53 4.48 1.73
C ARG A 113 -16.18 3.99 0.43
N LYS A 114 -17.21 4.67 -0.09
CA LYS A 114 -18.09 4.11 -1.13
C LYS A 114 -17.45 3.83 -2.51
N ASN A 115 -16.31 4.43 -2.84
CA ASN A 115 -15.64 4.26 -4.14
C ASN A 115 -14.23 3.62 -4.03
N GLU A 116 -13.96 2.98 -2.89
CA GLU A 116 -12.65 2.44 -2.52
C GLU A 116 -12.10 1.40 -3.50
N ASP A 117 -12.87 0.33 -3.70
CA ASP A 117 -12.35 -0.89 -4.30
C ASP A 117 -11.97 -0.66 -5.78
N GLU A 118 -12.62 0.30 -6.44
CA GLU A 118 -12.27 0.69 -7.80
C GLU A 118 -10.91 1.37 -7.90
N ARG A 119 -10.63 2.36 -7.04
CA ARG A 119 -9.33 3.05 -7.04
C ARG A 119 -8.20 2.09 -6.67
N LEU A 120 -8.44 1.24 -5.66
CA LEU A 120 -7.48 0.23 -5.24
C LEU A 120 -7.19 -0.81 -6.34
N ARG A 121 -8.20 -1.22 -7.11
CA ARG A 121 -8.03 -2.11 -8.28
C ARG A 121 -7.19 -1.47 -9.37
N GLN A 122 -7.42 -0.19 -9.69
CA GLN A 122 -6.64 0.54 -10.70
C GLN A 122 -5.16 0.62 -10.30
N LEU A 123 -4.88 1.08 -9.08
CA LEU A 123 -3.52 1.19 -8.56
C LEU A 123 -2.83 -0.18 -8.45
N TRP A 124 -3.58 -1.23 -8.10
CA TRP A 124 -3.05 -2.58 -8.12
C TRP A 124 -2.64 -3.04 -9.52
N ALA A 125 -3.45 -2.75 -10.55
CA ALA A 125 -3.14 -3.08 -11.93
C ALA A 125 -1.85 -2.38 -12.42
N GLU A 126 -1.65 -1.11 -12.04
CA GLU A 126 -0.44 -0.33 -12.34
C GLU A 126 0.83 -0.90 -11.68
N VAL A 127 0.71 -1.55 -10.53
CA VAL A 127 1.84 -2.20 -9.83
C VAL A 127 2.04 -3.65 -10.29
N ALA A 128 0.97 -4.34 -10.67
CA ALA A 128 0.99 -5.74 -11.05
C ALA A 128 1.41 -5.98 -12.51
N SER A 129 1.15 -5.02 -13.41
CA SER A 129 1.47 -5.12 -14.84
C SER A 129 2.95 -4.92 -15.18
N PRO A 130 3.66 -3.90 -14.65
CA PRO A 130 5.08 -3.70 -14.96
C PRO A 130 5.98 -4.68 -14.21
N ARG A 131 7.06 -5.10 -14.88
CA ARG A 131 8.19 -5.76 -14.22
C ARG A 131 9.06 -4.68 -13.56
N PRO A 132 9.61 -4.92 -12.35
CA PRO A 132 10.57 -4.02 -11.73
C PRO A 132 11.76 -3.81 -12.67
N PRO A 133 12.50 -2.71 -12.50
CA PRO A 133 13.70 -2.45 -13.29
C PRO A 133 14.61 -3.68 -13.28
N ARG A 134 15.10 -4.03 -14.47
CA ARG A 134 16.06 -5.10 -14.72
C ARG A 134 17.29 -4.48 -15.36
N HIS A 135 18.43 -5.10 -15.10
CA HIS A 135 19.70 -4.73 -15.68
C HIS A 135 19.77 -5.10 -17.17
#